data_AF-A0A520CMQ6-F1
#
_entry.id   AF-A0A520CMQ6-F1
#
_cell.length_a   1.000
_cell.length_b   1.000
_cell.length_c   1.000
_cell.angle_alpha   90.00
_cell.angle_beta   90.00
_cell.angle_gamma   90.00
#
_symmetry.space_group_name_H-M   'P 1'
#
loop_
_entity.id
_entity.type
_entity.pdbx_description
1 polymer ?
#
loop_
_entity_poly.entity_id
_entity_poly.type
_entity_poly.pdbx_seq_one_letter_code
_entity_poly.pdbx_strand_id
1 'polypeptide(L)'
;MEVNPNELMHRYKDAIYFMVLKMVNNKDDAMDLTVSTFAKAFENLERYKPDFAFSTWLFRIATNAGIDFLRKKRISTVSIDSYVSEEGEQINFEFKSNTLNPEESSIKKQQTQLLKQIIDTLPHRYKILIVLRYFDELSYDEIALQLDLPLGTVKAQLFRARDLLSNILNKKKQIDSDF
;
A
#
# COMPACT_ATOMS: atom_id res chain seq x y z
N MET A 1 -27.59 6.05 11.86
CA MET A 1 -27.57 5.00 10.82
C MET A 1 -26.63 3.93 11.33
N GLU A 2 -27.17 2.79 11.77
CA GLU A 2 -26.39 1.69 12.33
C GLU A 2 -25.52 1.10 11.20
N VAL A 3 -24.21 1.14 11.39
CA VAL A 3 -23.26 0.63 10.40
C VAL A 3 -23.13 -0.87 10.64
N ASN A 4 -23.62 -1.71 9.72
CA ASN A 4 -23.59 -3.16 9.87
C ASN A 4 -22.18 -3.72 9.53
N PRO A 5 -21.44 -4.31 10.50
CA PRO A 5 -20.09 -4.84 10.25
C PRO A 5 -20.05 -5.94 9.18
N ASN A 6 -21.10 -6.78 9.11
CA ASN A 6 -21.17 -7.87 8.14
C ASN A 6 -21.31 -7.37 6.71
N GLU A 7 -22.08 -6.30 6.49
CA GLU A 7 -22.23 -5.69 5.17
C GLU A 7 -20.93 -5.04 4.70
N LEU A 8 -20.23 -4.33 5.61
CA LEU A 8 -18.91 -3.76 5.32
C LEU A 8 -17.88 -4.84 5.00
N MET A 9 -17.87 -5.94 5.76
CA MET A 9 -16.97 -7.05 5.50
C MET A 9 -17.24 -7.66 4.13
N HIS A 10 -18.49 -7.98 3.80
CA HIS A 10 -18.85 -8.50 2.48
C HIS A 10 -18.44 -7.57 1.34
N ARG A 11 -18.58 -6.25 1.52
CA ARG A 11 -18.25 -5.27 0.48
C ARG A 11 -16.74 -5.15 0.22
N TYR A 12 -15.90 -5.26 1.25
CA TYR A 12 -14.48 -4.91 1.15
C TYR A 12 -13.52 -6.09 1.29
N LYS A 13 -13.97 -7.27 1.73
CA LYS A 13 -13.10 -8.43 2.02
C LYS A 13 -12.17 -8.77 0.87
N ASP A 14 -12.72 -8.96 -0.33
CA ASP A 14 -11.93 -9.38 -1.48
C ASP A 14 -10.90 -8.32 -1.90
N ALA A 15 -11.31 -7.05 -1.87
CA ALA A 15 -10.42 -5.95 -2.24
C ALA A 15 -9.25 -5.80 -1.25
N ILE A 16 -9.53 -5.95 0.06
CA ILE A 16 -8.50 -5.96 1.10
C ILE A 16 -7.60 -7.18 0.94
N TYR A 17 -8.16 -8.37 0.74
CA TYR A 17 -7.42 -9.61 0.56
C TYR A 17 -6.46 -9.54 -0.64
N PHE A 18 -6.93 -9.14 -1.81
CA PHE A 18 -6.07 -9.03 -2.99
C PHE A 18 -5.01 -7.93 -2.86
N MET A 19 -5.31 -6.86 -2.12
CA MET A 19 -4.31 -5.85 -1.79
C MET A 19 -3.20 -6.42 -0.92
N VAL A 20 -3.53 -7.02 0.22
CA VAL A 20 -2.50 -7.56 1.13
C VAL A 20 -1.78 -8.75 0.51
N LEU A 21 -2.44 -9.56 -0.32
CA LEU A 21 -1.82 -10.64 -1.09
C LEU A 21 -0.72 -10.11 -2.03
N LYS A 22 -0.94 -8.96 -2.69
CA LYS A 22 0.11 -8.32 -3.49
C LYS A 22 1.29 -7.82 -2.65
N MET A 23 1.04 -7.41 -1.40
CA MET A 23 2.10 -6.93 -0.50
C MET A 23 2.96 -8.08 0.04
N VAL A 24 2.33 -9.15 0.53
CA VAL A 24 3.05 -10.22 1.25
C VAL A 24 3.39 -11.44 0.41
N ASN A 25 2.78 -11.56 -0.78
CA ASN A 25 2.96 -12.65 -1.74
C ASN A 25 2.85 -14.06 -1.13
N ASN A 26 2.00 -14.22 -0.13
CA ASN A 26 1.68 -15.48 0.54
C ASN A 26 0.17 -15.49 0.86
N LYS A 27 -0.53 -16.57 0.50
CA LYS A 27 -2.00 -16.64 0.62
C LYS A 27 -2.47 -16.73 2.06
N ASP A 28 -1.76 -17.47 2.90
CA ASP A 28 -2.11 -17.68 4.31
C ASP A 28 -1.88 -16.38 5.10
N ASP A 29 -0.70 -15.77 4.94
CA ASP A 29 -0.37 -14.46 5.50
C ASP A 29 -1.39 -13.39 5.07
N ALA A 30 -1.80 -13.41 3.80
CA ALA A 30 -2.80 -12.48 3.26
C ALA A 30 -4.20 -12.70 3.87
N MET A 31 -4.59 -13.96 4.08
CA MET A 31 -5.85 -14.29 4.73
C MET A 31 -5.88 -13.78 6.17
N ASP A 32 -4.82 -14.06 6.93
CA ASP A 32 -4.69 -13.63 8.33
C ASP A 32 -4.67 -12.11 8.47
N LEU A 33 -3.92 -11.42 7.61
CA LEU A 33 -3.89 -9.96 7.58
C LEU A 33 -5.24 -9.35 7.22
N THR A 34 -6.00 -9.99 6.32
CA THR A 34 -7.35 -9.54 5.98
C THR A 34 -8.26 -9.61 7.21
N VAL A 35 -8.28 -10.76 7.90
CA VAL A 35 -9.09 -10.95 9.11
C VAL A 35 -8.68 -9.95 10.20
N SER A 36 -7.37 -9.82 10.46
CA SER A 36 -6.83 -8.87 11.44
C SER A 36 -7.19 -7.42 11.12
N THR A 37 -7.19 -7.04 9.84
CA THR A 37 -7.58 -5.69 9.39
C THR A 37 -9.02 -5.38 9.77
N PHE A 38 -9.96 -6.29 9.48
CA PHE A 38 -11.36 -6.09 9.83
C PHE A 38 -11.58 -6.08 11.34
N ALA A 39 -10.91 -6.97 12.08
CA ALA A 39 -10.96 -6.97 13.55
C ALA A 39 -10.54 -5.60 14.12
N LYS A 40 -9.38 -5.09 13.71
CA LYS A 40 -8.89 -3.75 14.11
C LYS A 40 -9.84 -2.63 13.69
N ALA A 41 -10.42 -2.72 12.49
CA ALA A 41 -11.34 -1.72 11.98
C ALA A 41 -12.64 -1.68 12.80
N PHE A 42 -13.18 -2.83 13.18
CA PHE A 42 -14.40 -2.91 13.99
C PHE A 42 -14.15 -2.49 15.45
N GLU A 43 -13.00 -2.86 16.03
CA GLU A 43 -12.58 -2.37 17.36
C GLU A 43 -12.44 -0.85 17.42
N ASN A 44 -12.02 -0.22 16.32
CA ASN A 44 -11.79 1.23 16.25
C ASN A 44 -12.91 1.98 15.52
N LEU A 45 -14.04 1.33 15.24
CA LEU A 45 -15.12 1.90 14.43
C LEU A 45 -15.70 3.16 15.07
N GLU A 46 -15.77 3.22 16.40
CA GLU A 46 -16.23 4.41 17.14
C GLU A 46 -15.30 5.62 16.98
N ARG A 47 -14.03 5.39 16.62
CA ARG A 47 -13.02 6.45 16.39
C ARG A 47 -13.00 6.92 14.94
N TYR A 48 -13.72 6.25 14.04
CA TYR A 48 -13.84 6.68 12.66
C TYR A 48 -14.62 8.00 12.58
N LYS A 49 -13.97 9.02 12.00
CA LYS A 49 -14.60 10.30 11.72
C LYS A 49 -15.02 10.34 10.25
N PRO A 50 -16.25 10.75 9.92
CA PRO A 50 -16.79 10.73 8.56
C PRO A 50 -16.20 11.80 7.62
N ASP A 51 -15.13 12.49 8.03
CA ASP A 51 -14.42 13.49 7.22
C ASP A 51 -13.74 12.87 5.98
N PHE A 52 -13.63 11.55 5.91
CA PHE A 52 -13.10 10.78 4.77
C PHE A 52 -13.88 9.47 4.61
N ALA A 53 -13.92 8.93 3.39
CA ALA A 53 -14.66 7.69 3.13
C ALA A 53 -14.14 6.50 3.95
N PHE A 54 -15.05 5.66 4.44
CA PHE A 54 -14.73 4.46 5.23
C PHE A 54 -13.75 3.54 4.51
N SER A 55 -13.90 3.36 3.19
CA SER A 55 -12.97 2.59 2.37
C SER A 55 -11.54 3.13 2.45
N THR A 56 -11.36 4.45 2.44
CA THR A 56 -10.02 5.06 2.56
C THR A 56 -9.41 4.77 3.92
N TRP A 57 -10.21 4.77 4.98
CA TRP A 57 -9.76 4.45 6.33
C TRP A 57 -9.39 2.97 6.48
N LEU A 58 -10.27 2.07 6.01
CA LEU A 58 -10.08 0.62 6.08
C LEU A 58 -8.84 0.18 5.30
N PHE A 59 -8.66 0.68 4.08
CA PHE A 59 -7.47 0.38 3.27
C PHE A 59 -6.19 0.85 3.96
N ARG A 60 -6.23 1.97 4.69
CA ARG A 60 -5.07 2.44 5.47
C ARG A 60 -4.73 1.50 6.63
N ILE A 61 -5.72 0.93 7.31
CA ILE A 61 -5.49 -0.09 8.34
C ILE A 61 -4.81 -1.31 7.70
N ALA A 62 -5.30 -1.76 6.53
CA ALA A 62 -4.74 -2.89 5.81
C ALA A 62 -3.28 -2.67 5.38
N THR A 63 -2.99 -1.51 4.77
CA THR A 63 -1.63 -1.14 4.35
C THR A 63 -0.68 -1.15 5.54
N ASN A 64 -1.06 -0.49 6.64
CA ASN A 64 -0.22 -0.43 7.83
C ASN A 64 0.04 -1.83 8.41
N ALA A 65 -0.99 -2.68 8.47
CA ALA A 65 -0.85 -4.06 8.94
C ALA A 65 0.09 -4.89 8.06
N GLY A 66 0.01 -4.73 6.72
CA GLY A 66 0.90 -5.40 5.77
C GLY A 66 2.35 -4.94 5.90
N ILE A 67 2.59 -3.63 6.02
CA ILE A 67 3.94 -3.07 6.23
C ILE A 67 4.54 -3.58 7.54
N ASP A 68 3.78 -3.51 8.63
CA ASP A 68 4.22 -3.99 9.95
C ASP A 68 4.59 -5.48 9.92
N PHE A 69 3.80 -6.28 9.21
CA PHE A 69 4.07 -7.70 9.01
C PHE A 69 5.38 -7.93 8.26
N LEU A 70 5.58 -7.27 7.12
CA LEU A 70 6.80 -7.38 6.32
C LEU A 70 8.04 -6.92 7.11
N ARG A 71 7.92 -5.83 7.88
CA ARG A 71 9.01 -5.34 8.73
C ARG A 71 9.41 -6.36 9.79
N LYS A 72 8.43 -6.96 10.47
CA LYS A 72 8.68 -8.03 11.46
C LYS A 72 9.30 -9.27 10.82
N LYS A 73 8.81 -9.68 9.65
CA LYS A 73 9.34 -10.82 8.89
C LYS A 73 10.81 -10.58 8.53
N ARG A 74 11.15 -9.39 8.04
CA ARG A 74 12.54 -8.99 7.76
C ARG A 74 13.43 -9.01 9.00
N ILE A 75 12.96 -8.49 10.14
CA ILE A 75 13.73 -8.52 11.40
C ILE A 75 13.95 -9.96 11.87
N SER A 76 12.95 -10.83 11.76
CA SER A 76 13.05 -12.25 12.10
C SER A 76 14.08 -12.98 11.24
N THR A 77 14.10 -12.70 9.92
CA THR A 77 15.11 -13.26 9.00
C THR A 77 16.52 -12.73 9.25
N VAL A 78 16.68 -11.51 9.77
CA VAL A 78 17.99 -10.92 10.08
C VAL A 78 18.55 -11.39 11.43
N SER A 79 17.74 -12.04 12.29
CA SER A 79 18.13 -12.37 13.67
C SER A 79 18.77 -13.75 13.87
N ILE A 80 19.01 -14.55 12.82
CA ILE A 80 19.55 -15.92 12.94
C ILE A 80 20.59 -16.22 11.84
N ASP A 81 21.55 -15.32 11.57
CA ASP A 81 22.66 -15.65 10.63
C ASP A 81 24.05 -15.30 11.15
N SER A 82 24.17 -15.01 12.45
CA SER A 82 25.46 -14.98 13.13
C SER A 82 25.58 -16.21 14.04
N TYR A 83 26.10 -17.31 13.45
CA TYR A 83 26.86 -18.44 14.02
C TYR A 83 26.44 -19.84 13.47
N VAL A 84 27.09 -20.21 12.35
CA VAL A 84 27.82 -21.47 12.04
C VAL A 84 27.13 -22.86 12.13
N SER A 85 27.00 -23.44 10.92
CA SER A 85 27.33 -24.80 10.44
C SER A 85 26.33 -25.97 10.39
N GLU A 86 26.37 -26.58 9.20
CA GLU A 86 26.34 -28.01 8.85
C GLU A 86 25.17 -28.86 9.35
N GLU A 87 24.19 -29.09 8.48
CA GLU A 87 23.87 -30.41 7.92
C GLU A 87 22.72 -30.29 6.92
N GLY A 88 22.83 -31.04 5.83
CA GLY A 88 22.05 -30.83 4.61
C GLY A 88 20.62 -31.35 4.69
N GLU A 89 19.69 -30.52 4.23
CA GLU A 89 18.48 -30.96 3.52
C GLU A 89 18.05 -29.82 2.60
N GLN A 90 18.14 -30.04 1.28
CA GLN A 90 17.65 -29.10 0.27
C GLN A 90 16.12 -29.02 0.35
N ILE A 91 15.61 -28.01 1.04
CA ILE A 91 14.21 -27.62 0.91
C ILE A 91 14.07 -26.85 -0.40
N ASN A 92 13.74 -27.57 -1.47
CA ASN A 92 13.35 -26.98 -2.74
C ASN A 92 12.06 -26.18 -2.57
N PHE A 93 12.19 -24.87 -2.39
CA PHE A 93 11.08 -23.94 -2.58
C PHE A 93 10.81 -23.82 -4.09
N GLU A 94 9.92 -24.66 -4.60
CA GLU A 94 9.30 -24.45 -5.91
C GLU A 94 8.47 -23.17 -5.88
N PHE A 95 9.07 -22.07 -6.33
CA PHE A 95 8.35 -20.85 -6.67
C PHE A 95 7.44 -21.15 -7.87
N LYS A 96 6.18 -21.49 -7.62
CA LYS A 96 5.14 -21.50 -8.66
C LYS A 96 4.95 -20.08 -9.18
N SER A 97 5.53 -19.84 -10.36
CA SER A 97 5.34 -18.63 -11.14
C SER A 97 3.88 -18.49 -11.55
N ASN A 98 3.16 -17.55 -10.93
CA ASN A 98 1.89 -17.07 -11.46
C ASN A 98 2.19 -15.92 -12.43
N THR A 99 2.71 -16.27 -13.61
CA THR A 99 2.98 -15.32 -14.70
C THR A 99 1.68 -14.66 -15.14
N LEU A 100 1.57 -13.35 -14.92
CA LEU A 100 0.60 -12.50 -15.60
C LEU A 100 0.86 -12.55 -17.11
N ASN A 101 -0.22 -12.63 -17.89
CA ASN A 101 -0.22 -12.72 -19.36
C ASN A 101 0.65 -11.58 -19.99
N PRO A 102 1.49 -11.84 -21.02
CA PRO A 102 2.37 -10.84 -21.65
C PRO A 102 1.67 -9.54 -22.10
N GLU A 103 0.41 -9.60 -22.50
CA GLU A 103 -0.40 -8.43 -22.87
C GLU A 103 -0.75 -7.54 -21.66
N GLU A 104 -1.15 -8.12 -20.54
CA GLU A 104 -1.41 -7.37 -19.30
C GLU A 104 -0.14 -6.75 -18.74
N SER A 105 1.00 -7.41 -18.92
CA SER A 105 2.31 -6.89 -18.52
C SER A 105 2.71 -5.64 -19.31
N SER A 106 2.31 -5.57 -20.59
CA SER A 106 2.63 -4.46 -21.48
C SER A 106 1.75 -3.23 -21.19
N ILE A 107 0.45 -3.44 -21.00
CA ILE A 107 -0.48 -2.37 -20.59
C ILE A 107 -0.11 -1.83 -19.20
N LYS A 108 0.22 -2.70 -18.24
CA LYS A 108 0.68 -2.28 -16.90
C LYS A 108 1.99 -1.50 -16.97
N LYS A 109 2.95 -1.91 -17.82
CA LYS A 109 4.20 -1.15 -18.04
C LYS A 109 3.91 0.24 -18.60
N GLN A 110 3.06 0.36 -19.61
CA GLN A 110 2.67 1.66 -20.19
C GLN A 110 1.97 2.57 -19.18
N GLN A 111 1.02 2.04 -18.40
CA GLN A 111 0.33 2.80 -17.34
C GLN A 111 1.28 3.24 -16.22
N THR A 112 2.21 2.37 -15.82
CA THR A 112 3.22 2.69 -14.80
C THR A 112 4.18 3.77 -15.28
N GLN A 113 4.57 3.73 -16.55
CA GLN A 113 5.46 4.70 -17.17
C GLN A 113 4.79 6.07 -17.32
N LEU A 114 3.50 6.09 -17.67
CA LEU A 114 2.67 7.29 -17.69
C LEU A 114 2.55 7.92 -16.30
N LEU A 115 2.30 7.10 -15.27
CA LEU A 115 2.21 7.56 -13.90
C LEU A 115 3.53 8.19 -13.43
N LYS A 116 4.66 7.55 -13.78
CA LYS A 116 6.00 8.05 -13.48
C LYS A 116 6.27 9.41 -14.13
N GLN A 117 5.93 9.57 -15.41
CA GLN A 117 6.05 10.85 -16.10
C GLN A 117 5.21 11.95 -15.44
N ILE A 118 3.99 11.63 -14.99
CA ILE A 118 3.12 12.60 -14.30
C ILE A 118 3.72 12.99 -12.94
N ILE A 119 4.22 12.01 -12.18
CA ILE A 119 4.91 12.26 -10.91
C ILE A 119 6.17 13.11 -11.12
N ASP A 120 6.88 12.92 -12.24
CA ASP A 120 8.06 13.72 -12.59
C ASP A 120 7.75 15.20 -12.85
N THR A 121 6.49 15.56 -13.15
CA THR A 121 6.06 16.96 -13.29
C THR A 121 5.81 17.66 -11.95
N LEU A 122 5.74 16.92 -10.85
CA LEU A 122 5.56 17.52 -9.53
C LEU A 122 6.83 18.24 -9.07
N PRO A 123 6.70 19.36 -8.32
CA PRO A 123 7.81 19.93 -7.58
C PRO A 123 8.52 18.85 -6.74
N HIS A 124 9.86 18.88 -6.75
CA HIS A 124 10.71 17.84 -6.17
C HIS A 124 10.30 17.40 -4.76
N ARG A 125 9.97 18.36 -3.89
CA ARG A 125 9.50 18.10 -2.51
C ARG A 125 8.25 17.21 -2.45
N TYR A 126 7.31 17.38 -3.39
CA TYR A 126 6.08 16.60 -3.44
C TYR A 126 6.31 15.25 -4.09
N LYS A 127 7.17 15.20 -5.12
CA LYS A 127 7.61 13.95 -5.74
C LYS A 127 8.21 12.99 -4.71
N ILE A 128 9.15 13.46 -3.89
CA ILE A 128 9.77 12.64 -2.83
C ILE A 128 8.71 12.07 -1.90
N LEU A 129 7.78 12.90 -1.43
CA LEU A 129 6.71 12.45 -0.54
C LEU A 129 5.81 11.38 -1.19
N ILE A 130 5.48 11.54 -2.47
CA ILE A 130 4.68 10.55 -3.21
C ILE A 130 5.46 9.25 -3.39
N VAL A 131 6.75 9.32 -3.73
CA VAL A 131 7.62 8.14 -3.87
C VAL A 131 7.70 7.38 -2.55
N LEU A 132 8.11 8.07 -1.49
CA LEU A 132 8.23 7.46 -0.16
C LEU A 132 6.90 6.86 0.32
N ARG A 133 5.78 7.54 0.04
CA ARG A 133 4.47 7.08 0.51
C ARG A 133 3.88 5.92 -0.29
N TYR A 134 4.03 5.93 -1.61
CA TYR A 134 3.28 5.04 -2.51
C TYR A 134 4.14 4.01 -3.23
N PHE A 135 5.46 4.19 -3.27
CA PHE A 135 6.40 3.25 -3.88
C PHE A 135 7.26 2.57 -2.82
N ASP A 136 7.76 3.33 -1.85
CA ASP A 136 8.52 2.78 -0.72
C ASP A 136 7.62 2.42 0.48
N GLU A 137 6.32 2.70 0.34
CA GLU A 137 5.24 2.35 1.29
C GLU A 137 5.46 2.84 2.73
N LEU A 138 6.21 3.92 2.93
CA LEU A 138 6.49 4.44 4.27
C LEU A 138 5.25 5.05 4.93
N SER A 139 5.14 4.86 6.24
CA SER A 139 4.17 5.57 7.08
C SER A 139 4.48 7.07 7.13
N TYR A 140 3.50 7.89 7.54
CA TYR A 140 3.75 9.33 7.67
C TYR A 140 4.80 9.64 8.75
N ASP A 141 4.87 8.81 9.79
CA ASP A 141 5.85 8.92 10.87
C ASP A 141 7.26 8.51 10.38
N GLU A 142 7.39 7.46 9.58
CA GLU A 142 8.67 7.09 8.94
C GLU A 142 9.14 8.14 7.94
N ILE A 143 8.23 8.72 7.15
CA ILE A 143 8.55 9.84 6.25
C ILE A 143 9.00 11.06 7.05
N ALA A 144 8.33 11.36 8.16
CA ALA A 144 8.68 12.47 9.05
C ALA A 144 10.09 12.29 9.62
N LEU A 145 10.41 11.08 10.09
CA LEU A 145 11.74 10.72 10.58
C LEU A 145 12.79 10.78 9.47
N GLN A 146 12.51 10.19 8.31
CA GLN A 146 13.48 10.07 7.21
C GLN A 146 13.81 11.42 6.56
N LEU A 147 12.85 12.34 6.51
CA LEU A 147 13.04 13.67 5.92
C LEU A 147 13.38 14.74 6.96
N ASP A 148 13.44 14.38 8.25
CA ASP A 148 13.57 15.32 9.37
C ASP A 148 12.53 16.45 9.31
N LEU A 149 11.27 16.07 9.13
CA LEU A 149 10.14 16.98 9.01
C LEU A 149 9.10 16.72 10.10
N PRO A 150 8.42 17.76 10.63
CA PRO A 150 7.29 17.56 11.51
C PRO A 150 6.18 16.76 10.83
N LEU A 151 5.55 15.81 11.55
CA LEU A 151 4.45 14.99 11.03
C LEU A 151 3.30 15.82 10.43
N GLY A 152 3.00 16.98 11.03
CA GLY A 152 2.00 17.92 10.51
C GLY A 152 2.37 18.46 9.11
N THR A 153 3.66 18.74 8.89
CA THR A 153 4.20 19.17 7.60
C THR A 153 4.09 18.06 6.57
N VAL A 154 4.45 16.82 6.93
CA VAL A 154 4.32 15.65 6.04
C VAL A 154 2.86 15.48 5.59
N LYS A 155 1.90 15.50 6.53
CA LYS A 155 0.47 15.39 6.22
C LYS A 155 0.00 16.51 5.27
N ALA A 156 0.34 17.76 5.57
CA ALA A 156 -0.07 18.91 4.77
C ALA A 156 0.57 18.92 3.37
N GLN A 157 1.82 18.48 3.25
CA GLN A 157 2.50 18.41 1.95
C GLN A 157 2.01 17.23 1.11
N LEU A 158 1.76 16.06 1.72
CA LEU A 158 1.15 14.92 1.02
C LEU A 158 -0.26 15.23 0.52
N PHE A 159 -1.06 15.97 1.31
CA PHE A 159 -2.36 16.45 0.84
C PHE A 159 -2.22 17.31 -0.41
N ARG A 160 -1.33 18.31 -0.39
CA ARG A 160 -1.07 19.17 -1.56
C ARG A 160 -0.52 18.39 -2.75
N ALA A 161 0.35 17.42 -2.52
CA ALA A 161 0.91 16.57 -3.57
C ALA A 161 -0.19 15.76 -4.29
N ARG A 162 -1.14 15.20 -3.53
CA ARG A 162 -2.30 14.48 -4.09
C ARG A 162 -3.24 15.40 -4.87
N ASP A 163 -3.48 16.61 -4.37
CA ASP A 163 -4.32 17.60 -5.05
C ASP A 163 -3.71 18.02 -6.40
N LEU A 164 -2.40 18.28 -6.43
CA LEU A 164 -1.67 18.56 -7.67
C LEU A 164 -1.74 17.39 -8.66
N LEU A 165 -1.52 16.16 -8.20
CA LEU A 165 -1.65 14.96 -9.04
C LEU A 165 -3.05 14.82 -9.63
N SER A 166 -4.08 15.02 -8.80
CA SER A 166 -5.48 14.97 -9.24
C SER A 166 -5.77 15.98 -10.35
N ASN A 167 -5.32 17.22 -10.17
CA ASN A 167 -5.51 18.28 -11.15
C ASN A 167 -4.81 17.98 -12.49
N ILE A 168 -3.59 17.44 -12.46
CA ILE A 168 -2.85 17.06 -13.67
C ILE A 168 -3.57 15.92 -14.40
N LEU A 169 -4.02 14.90 -13.67
CA LEU A 169 -4.74 13.76 -14.23
C LEU A 169 -6.09 14.17 -14.85
N ASN A 170 -6.82 15.07 -14.21
CA ASN A 170 -8.10 15.58 -14.71
C ASN A 170 -7.92 16.41 -15.99
N LYS A 171 -6.90 17.28 -16.05
CA LYS A 171 -6.58 18.01 -17.29
C LYS A 171 -6.23 17.08 -18.44
N LYS A 172 -5.46 16.02 -18.17
CA LYS A 172 -5.08 15.04 -19.21
C LYS A 172 -6.28 14.25 -19.73
N LYS A 173 -7.20 13.85 -18.85
CA LYS A 173 -8.46 13.20 -19.25
C LYS A 173 -9.35 14.07 -20.14
N GLN A 174 -9.39 15.39 -19.91
CA GLN A 174 -10.13 16.31 -20.78
C GLN A 174 -9.50 16.41 -22.17
N ILE A 175 -8.17 16.46 -22.24
CA ILE A 175 -7.46 16.47 -23.52
C ILE A 175 -7.70 15.18 -24.31
N ASP A 176 -7.66 14.01 -23.65
CA ASP A 176 -7.89 12.73 -24.32
C ASP A 176 -9.36 12.49 -24.72
N SER A 177 -10.32 13.26 -24.19
CA SER A 177 -11.75 13.19 -24.55
C SER A 177 -12.19 14.17 -25.63
N ASP A 178 -11.35 15.16 -25.95
CA ASP A 178 -11.61 16.20 -26.96
C ASP A 178 -11.06 15.82 -28.36
N PHE A 179 -10.56 14.59 -28.51
CA PHE A 179 -10.14 13.95 -29.77
C PHE A 179 -10.91 12.65 -30.02
#